data_AF-A0A3C0J0P5-F1
#
_entry.id   AF-A0A3C0J0P5-F1
#
_cell.length_a   1.000
_cell.length_b   1.000
_cell.length_c   1.000
_cell.angle_alpha   90.00
_cell.angle_beta   90.00
_cell.angle_gamma   90.00
#
_symmetry.space_group_name_H-M   'P 1'
#
loop_
_entity.id
_entity.type
_entity.pdbx_description
1 polymer ?
#
loop_
_entity_poly.entity_id
_entity_poly.type
_entity_poly.pdbx_seq_one_letter_code
_entity_poly.pdbx_strand_id
1 'polypeptide(L)'
;MDGDSPLAGDFDWTVPQLLADGAYELELRARDVAGNASDWSAVLEFEVDATPPAAPAITALAPGYNTSPLTLQWNAVADGGNAIAYVLQWAKDAGFSGAHDIAVDAEAGTEYAFEFTDQGRGEGEYWFRVKTVSTLPGAGGVKESGWSLSASTVYDTTGPEAPVLTLLTPNPTNESPQTWSWSAPDGAAGYKASVDGASWIDVHNTFGYQTAFDATGTHTFAVKAYDWLRNDGAQATGSIEIDVTPPDIPIRLVLVSESVIIDGVPHTADTTPTIKWDSSEDAVNHRVEIDGQAWIYTADNVYEFTEGLEKGEHTVRVAAADDLGNWSDYSSPLVFVIDVTPPLPPGRPSATSPTNNRNPVWTWEPAEGSARYRVFENGVDKGFVTAPTFTSANLPEGSHYLQVTALDELGNESERSASGTVVIDLTAPNPPRMQSLPAFTSPTANGGRLVFQW
;
A
#
# COMPACT_ATOMS: atom_id res chain seq x y z
N MET A 1 -32.00 -80.28 67.95
CA MET A 1 -31.27 -81.51 68.33
C MET A 1 -30.84 -81.35 69.77
N ASP A 2 -31.05 -82.41 70.55
CA ASP A 2 -30.94 -82.49 72.01
C ASP A 2 -29.60 -82.00 72.58
N GLY A 3 -29.67 -81.21 73.66
CA GLY A 3 -28.50 -80.74 74.40
C GLY A 3 -28.87 -79.68 75.44
N ASP A 4 -29.66 -80.05 76.45
CA ASP A 4 -30.03 -79.15 77.56
C ASP A 4 -28.91 -79.15 78.62
N SER A 5 -27.88 -78.34 78.38
CA SER A 5 -26.87 -77.98 79.38
C SER A 5 -27.19 -76.57 79.90
N PRO A 6 -27.09 -76.30 81.22
CA PRO A 6 -27.35 -74.96 81.74
C PRO A 6 -26.39 -73.96 81.11
N LEU A 7 -26.96 -72.96 80.45
CA LEU A 7 -26.26 -71.84 79.87
C LEU A 7 -25.85 -70.87 81.02
N ALA A 8 -24.55 -70.72 81.29
CA ALA A 8 -24.00 -69.67 82.17
C ALA A 8 -22.88 -68.88 81.46
N GLY A 9 -22.96 -67.54 81.49
CA GLY A 9 -22.00 -66.64 80.82
C GLY A 9 -22.68 -65.61 79.92
N ASP A 10 -21.90 -64.95 79.07
CA ASP A 10 -22.40 -64.09 77.99
C ASP A 10 -22.87 -64.96 76.82
N PHE A 11 -23.97 -64.56 76.16
CA PHE A 11 -24.56 -65.30 75.04
C PHE A 11 -24.68 -64.42 73.81
N ASP A 12 -24.10 -64.90 72.72
CA ASP A 12 -24.29 -64.32 71.40
C ASP A 12 -25.31 -65.14 70.63
N TRP A 13 -26.34 -64.47 70.11
CA TRP A 13 -27.30 -65.05 69.20
C TRP A 13 -27.28 -64.28 67.88
N THR A 14 -27.01 -64.99 66.78
CA THR A 14 -27.13 -64.45 65.44
C THR A 14 -28.45 -64.90 64.84
N VAL A 15 -29.27 -63.94 64.42
CA VAL A 15 -30.50 -64.23 63.68
C VAL A 15 -30.11 -65.00 62.40
N PRO A 16 -30.60 -66.23 62.19
CA PRO A 16 -30.15 -67.08 61.07
C PRO A 16 -30.69 -66.63 59.70
N GLN A 17 -31.61 -65.65 59.68
CA GLN A 17 -32.19 -65.09 58.47
C GLN A 17 -31.98 -63.58 58.43
N LEU A 18 -31.83 -63.04 57.22
CA LEU A 18 -31.84 -61.60 56.99
C LEU A 18 -33.22 -61.06 57.37
N LEU A 19 -33.23 -60.01 58.20
CA LEU A 19 -34.44 -59.25 58.51
C LEU A 19 -34.76 -58.34 57.32
N ALA A 20 -36.04 -58.29 56.95
CA ALA A 20 -36.52 -57.30 55.98
C ALA A 20 -36.60 -55.91 56.62
N ASP A 21 -36.67 -54.86 55.81
CA ASP A 21 -36.78 -53.51 56.34
C ASP A 21 -38.06 -53.32 57.18
N GLY A 22 -37.94 -52.62 58.30
CA GLY A 22 -39.04 -52.33 59.22
C GLY A 22 -38.62 -52.26 60.69
N ALA A 23 -39.61 -51.96 61.54
CA ALA A 23 -39.43 -51.93 62.99
C ALA A 23 -39.55 -53.35 63.59
N TYR A 24 -38.66 -53.66 64.52
CA TYR A 24 -38.60 -54.93 65.24
C TYR A 24 -38.53 -54.69 66.75
N GLU A 25 -39.11 -55.63 67.48
CA GLU A 25 -39.06 -55.70 68.94
C GLU A 25 -38.38 -57.01 69.33
N LEU A 26 -37.42 -56.94 70.26
CA LEU A 26 -36.74 -58.10 70.82
C LEU A 26 -37.00 -58.19 72.32
N GLU A 27 -37.53 -59.32 72.75
CA GLU A 27 -37.65 -59.71 74.16
C GLU A 27 -37.02 -61.07 74.38
N LEU A 28 -36.36 -61.26 75.52
CA LEU A 28 -35.64 -62.47 75.88
C LEU A 28 -36.17 -62.98 77.22
N ARG A 29 -36.25 -64.30 77.38
CA ARG A 29 -36.49 -64.93 78.69
C ARG A 29 -35.66 -66.20 78.83
N ALA A 30 -35.24 -66.52 80.03
CA ALA A 30 -34.50 -67.73 80.32
C ALA A 30 -35.44 -68.85 80.77
N ARG A 31 -35.03 -70.11 80.58
CA ARG A 31 -35.67 -71.29 81.17
C ARG A 31 -34.61 -72.11 81.91
N ASP A 32 -34.95 -72.58 83.11
CA ASP A 32 -34.09 -73.52 83.84
C ASP A 32 -34.26 -74.97 83.34
N VAL A 33 -33.38 -75.88 83.78
CA VAL A 33 -33.39 -77.31 83.41
C VAL A 33 -34.67 -78.04 83.88
N ALA A 34 -35.42 -77.47 84.83
CA ALA A 34 -36.71 -78.00 85.29
C ALA A 34 -37.90 -77.45 84.48
N GLY A 35 -37.66 -76.54 83.53
CA GLY A 35 -38.65 -75.94 82.64
C GLY A 35 -39.28 -74.63 83.13
N ASN A 36 -38.87 -74.10 84.29
CA ASN A 36 -39.38 -72.83 84.81
C ASN A 36 -38.85 -71.67 83.96
N ALA A 37 -39.74 -70.80 83.47
CA ALA A 37 -39.36 -69.61 82.71
C ALA A 37 -39.25 -68.38 83.62
N SER A 38 -38.30 -67.49 83.33
CA SER A 38 -38.29 -66.14 83.89
C SER A 38 -39.42 -65.27 83.30
N ASP A 39 -39.64 -64.11 83.90
CA ASP A 39 -40.32 -63.01 83.21
C ASP A 39 -39.52 -62.60 81.95
N TRP A 40 -40.21 -61.96 80.99
CA TRP A 40 -39.58 -61.39 79.80
C TRP A 40 -38.69 -60.20 80.17
N SER A 41 -37.64 -59.98 79.40
CA SER A 41 -36.80 -58.77 79.47
C SER A 41 -37.61 -57.52 79.11
N ALA A 42 -37.04 -56.34 79.34
CA ALA A 42 -37.54 -55.14 78.68
C ALA A 42 -37.49 -55.30 77.15
N VAL A 43 -38.47 -54.73 76.46
CA VAL A 43 -38.51 -54.68 74.99
C VAL A 43 -37.34 -53.82 74.51
N LEU A 44 -36.55 -54.37 73.60
CA LEU A 44 -35.61 -53.61 72.79
C LEU A 44 -36.25 -53.33 71.42
N GLU A 45 -36.54 -52.07 71.15
CA GLU A 45 -37.01 -51.60 69.85
C GLU A 45 -35.81 -51.25 68.95
N PHE A 46 -35.83 -51.71 67.70
CA PHE A 46 -34.84 -51.34 66.69
C PHE A 46 -35.45 -51.36 65.29
N GLU A 47 -34.88 -50.60 64.38
CA GLU A 47 -35.27 -50.60 62.97
C GLU A 47 -34.18 -51.28 62.13
N VAL A 48 -34.63 -52.07 61.16
CA VAL A 48 -33.79 -52.61 60.10
C VAL A 48 -34.07 -51.80 58.85
N ASP A 49 -33.01 -51.28 58.26
CA ASP A 49 -33.05 -50.57 57.00
C ASP A 49 -31.82 -50.98 56.17
N ALA A 50 -32.05 -51.86 55.21
CA ALA A 50 -31.03 -52.44 54.34
C ALA A 50 -31.21 -52.04 52.87
N THR A 51 -32.31 -51.38 52.49
CA THR A 51 -32.52 -50.90 51.12
C THR A 51 -31.57 -49.75 50.78
N PRO A 52 -30.72 -49.87 49.74
CA PRO A 52 -29.86 -48.77 49.32
C PRO A 52 -30.67 -47.54 48.85
N PRO A 53 -30.16 -46.32 49.06
CA PRO A 53 -30.78 -45.12 48.50
C PRO A 53 -30.78 -45.17 46.96
N ALA A 54 -31.61 -44.32 46.33
CA ALA A 54 -31.58 -44.16 44.87
C ALA A 54 -30.27 -43.51 44.40
N ALA A 55 -29.85 -43.80 43.16
CA ALA A 55 -28.78 -43.04 42.53
C ALA A 55 -29.26 -41.61 42.22
N PRO A 56 -28.45 -40.57 42.47
CA PRO A 56 -28.79 -39.23 42.02
C PRO A 56 -28.65 -39.15 40.49
N ALA A 57 -29.24 -38.13 39.89
CA ALA A 57 -29.08 -37.78 38.49
C ALA A 57 -28.28 -36.47 38.40
N ILE A 58 -27.08 -36.55 37.82
CA ILE A 58 -26.26 -35.39 37.52
C ILE A 58 -26.88 -34.60 36.35
N THR A 59 -26.86 -33.28 36.46
CA THR A 59 -27.35 -32.37 35.41
C THR A 59 -26.45 -32.46 34.18
N ALA A 60 -27.05 -32.42 32.99
CA ALA A 60 -26.31 -32.41 31.74
C ALA A 60 -25.38 -31.19 31.65
N LEU A 61 -24.15 -31.42 31.18
CA LEU A 61 -23.13 -30.38 31.02
C LEU A 61 -23.12 -29.86 29.58
N ALA A 62 -22.65 -28.63 29.40
CA ALA A 62 -22.29 -28.14 28.07
C ALA A 62 -21.13 -28.99 27.50
N PRO A 63 -21.00 -29.12 26.17
CA PRO A 63 -19.96 -29.93 25.57
C PRO A 63 -18.54 -29.45 25.90
N GLY A 64 -18.35 -28.17 26.25
CA GLY A 64 -17.08 -27.68 26.76
C GLY A 64 -17.17 -26.33 27.47
N TYR A 65 -16.09 -26.00 28.17
CA TYR A 65 -15.91 -24.80 28.97
C TYR A 65 -14.48 -24.27 28.83
N ASN A 66 -14.32 -22.95 28.85
CA ASN A 66 -13.03 -22.26 28.94
C ASN A 66 -12.90 -21.44 30.22
N THR A 67 -13.73 -21.73 31.22
CA THR A 67 -13.73 -21.09 32.53
C THR A 67 -13.69 -22.13 33.64
N SER A 68 -13.09 -21.76 34.77
CA SER A 68 -13.04 -22.54 36.01
C SER A 68 -13.44 -21.62 37.17
N PRO A 69 -14.23 -22.08 38.16
CA PRO A 69 -14.75 -23.45 38.29
C PRO A 69 -15.95 -23.77 37.39
N LEU A 70 -16.19 -25.07 37.19
CA LEU A 70 -17.47 -25.61 36.72
C LEU A 70 -18.36 -25.99 37.90
N THR A 71 -19.56 -25.41 37.98
CA THR A 71 -20.57 -25.85 38.95
C THR A 71 -21.28 -27.10 38.47
N LEU A 72 -21.03 -28.23 39.14
CA LEU A 72 -21.74 -29.49 38.97
C LEU A 72 -22.98 -29.50 39.87
N GLN A 73 -24.08 -30.03 39.36
CA GLN A 73 -25.35 -30.13 40.10
C GLN A 73 -26.01 -31.49 39.87
N TRP A 74 -26.78 -31.95 40.85
CA TRP A 74 -27.60 -33.16 40.76
C TRP A 74 -28.90 -33.00 41.56
N ASN A 75 -29.87 -33.91 41.41
CA ASN A 75 -31.07 -33.87 42.24
C ASN A 75 -30.82 -34.39 43.66
N ALA A 76 -31.54 -33.83 44.62
CA ALA A 76 -31.56 -34.37 45.98
C ALA A 76 -32.17 -35.79 46.00
N VAL A 77 -31.59 -36.67 46.81
CA VAL A 77 -32.09 -38.01 47.12
C VAL A 77 -32.47 -38.05 48.60
N ALA A 78 -33.58 -38.71 48.92
CA ALA A 78 -34.03 -38.95 50.29
C ALA A 78 -34.08 -40.46 50.55
N ASP A 79 -33.82 -40.86 51.79
CA ASP A 79 -33.82 -42.25 52.24
C ASP A 79 -34.35 -42.31 53.68
N GLY A 80 -35.66 -42.18 53.83
CA GLY A 80 -36.31 -42.10 55.15
C GLY A 80 -35.79 -40.93 56.00
N GLY A 81 -35.48 -41.21 57.26
CA GLY A 81 -34.90 -40.25 58.22
C GLY A 81 -33.37 -40.21 58.24
N ASN A 82 -32.71 -40.86 57.28
CA ASN A 82 -31.25 -41.00 57.24
C ASN A 82 -30.57 -39.69 56.81
N ALA A 83 -29.32 -39.48 57.26
CA ALA A 83 -28.51 -38.35 56.82
C ALA A 83 -27.89 -38.64 55.45
N ILE A 84 -28.02 -37.69 54.52
CA ILE A 84 -27.61 -37.86 53.12
C ILE A 84 -26.37 -37.02 52.80
N ALA A 85 -25.33 -37.69 52.32
CA ALA A 85 -24.15 -37.10 51.70
C ALA A 85 -23.96 -37.67 50.28
N TYR A 86 -22.99 -37.14 49.54
CA TYR A 86 -22.70 -37.61 48.18
C TYR A 86 -21.21 -37.88 47.99
N VAL A 87 -20.91 -38.73 47.01
CA VAL A 87 -19.55 -38.86 46.47
C VAL A 87 -19.61 -38.49 45.00
N LEU A 88 -18.92 -37.42 44.63
CA LEU A 88 -18.65 -37.07 43.24
C LEU A 88 -17.39 -37.79 42.80
N GLN A 89 -17.45 -38.52 41.69
CA GLN A 89 -16.29 -39.14 41.07
C GLN A 89 -16.04 -38.54 39.70
N TRP A 90 -14.76 -38.28 39.40
CA TRP A 90 -14.34 -37.79 38.08
C TRP A 90 -13.17 -38.59 37.51
N ALA A 91 -13.05 -38.60 36.18
CA ALA A 91 -11.95 -39.21 35.43
C ALA A 91 -11.73 -38.49 34.09
N LYS A 92 -10.64 -38.83 33.41
CA LYS A 92 -10.29 -38.33 32.06
C LYS A 92 -10.76 -39.23 30.92
N ASP A 93 -11.49 -40.31 31.25
CA ASP A 93 -12.04 -41.26 30.28
C ASP A 93 -13.39 -41.81 30.74
N ALA A 94 -14.21 -42.23 29.77
CA ALA A 94 -15.54 -42.79 30.01
C ALA A 94 -15.54 -44.08 30.86
N GLY A 95 -14.41 -44.79 30.91
CA GLY A 95 -14.24 -45.99 31.72
C GLY A 95 -13.98 -45.71 33.20
N PHE A 96 -13.82 -44.44 33.58
CA PHE A 96 -13.41 -44.03 34.93
C PHE A 96 -12.08 -44.67 35.35
N SER A 97 -11.14 -44.78 34.42
CA SER A 97 -9.81 -45.31 34.70
C SER A 97 -9.01 -44.29 35.51
N GLY A 98 -8.44 -44.69 36.65
CA GLY A 98 -7.73 -43.76 37.54
C GLY A 98 -8.64 -42.70 38.15
N ALA A 99 -9.93 -43.00 38.33
CA ALA A 99 -10.90 -42.06 38.86
C ALA A 99 -10.55 -41.54 40.26
N HIS A 100 -11.02 -40.32 40.53
CA HIS A 100 -10.83 -39.60 41.77
C HIS A 100 -12.17 -39.34 42.44
N ASP A 101 -12.27 -39.69 43.72
CA ASP A 101 -13.46 -39.50 44.54
C ASP A 101 -13.35 -38.23 45.38
N ILE A 102 -14.45 -37.48 45.43
CA ILE A 102 -14.62 -36.26 46.21
C ILE A 102 -15.85 -36.47 47.09
N ALA A 103 -15.64 -36.50 48.41
CA ALA A 103 -16.74 -36.49 49.37
C ALA A 103 -17.41 -35.12 49.38
N VAL A 104 -18.73 -35.11 49.29
CA VAL A 104 -19.58 -33.92 49.36
C VAL A 104 -20.48 -34.08 50.58
N ASP A 105 -20.18 -33.30 51.61
CA ASP A 105 -20.84 -33.39 52.90
C ASP A 105 -22.33 -33.05 52.80
N ALA A 106 -23.13 -33.55 53.76
CA ALA A 106 -24.56 -33.32 53.81
C ALA A 106 -24.95 -31.82 53.83
N GLU A 107 -24.07 -30.98 54.36
CA GLU A 107 -24.23 -29.52 54.44
C GLU A 107 -23.99 -28.82 53.10
N ALA A 108 -23.14 -29.38 52.24
CA ALA A 108 -22.86 -28.85 50.90
C ALA A 108 -24.02 -29.08 49.93
N GLY A 109 -24.90 -30.05 50.22
CA GLY A 109 -26.13 -30.27 49.48
C GLY A 109 -25.89 -30.96 48.13
N THR A 110 -26.35 -30.35 47.05
CA THR A 110 -26.50 -30.97 45.72
C THR A 110 -25.71 -30.26 44.62
N GLU A 111 -24.69 -29.50 45.00
CA GLU A 111 -23.81 -28.81 44.08
C GLU A 111 -22.35 -28.96 44.49
N TYR A 112 -21.45 -28.84 43.52
CA TYR A 112 -20.00 -28.82 43.76
C TYR A 112 -19.30 -27.95 42.72
N ALA A 113 -18.43 -27.04 43.18
CA ALA A 113 -17.57 -26.24 42.31
C ALA A 113 -16.29 -27.01 41.99
N PHE A 114 -16.18 -27.49 40.75
CA PHE A 114 -15.03 -28.25 40.26
C PHE A 114 -14.00 -27.32 39.64
N GLU A 115 -12.82 -27.23 40.26
CA GLU A 115 -11.70 -26.40 39.78
C GLU A 115 -10.82 -27.19 38.82
N PHE A 116 -10.81 -26.85 37.53
CA PHE A 116 -9.95 -27.53 36.55
C PHE A 116 -8.47 -27.17 36.72
N THR A 117 -8.18 -26.07 37.39
CA THR A 117 -6.83 -25.54 37.63
C THR A 117 -6.12 -26.19 38.81
N ASP A 118 -6.80 -27.06 39.57
CA ASP A 118 -6.16 -27.86 40.62
C ASP A 118 -5.06 -28.75 40.05
N GLN A 119 -4.02 -28.97 40.85
CA GLN A 119 -2.86 -29.76 40.45
C GLN A 119 -3.27 -31.16 39.96
N GLY A 120 -2.90 -31.50 38.72
CA GLY A 120 -3.16 -32.80 38.11
C GLY A 120 -4.47 -32.92 37.33
N ARG A 121 -5.28 -31.86 37.25
CA ARG A 121 -6.51 -31.80 36.42
C ARG A 121 -6.21 -31.26 35.02
N GLY A 122 -5.98 -29.95 34.88
CA GLY A 122 -5.60 -29.29 33.62
C GLY A 122 -6.62 -29.43 32.49
N GLU A 123 -6.22 -29.07 31.27
CA GLU A 123 -7.09 -29.17 30.09
C GLU A 123 -7.39 -30.62 29.69
N GLY A 124 -8.45 -30.81 28.91
CA GLY A 124 -8.85 -32.09 28.33
C GLY A 124 -10.29 -32.48 28.67
N GLU A 125 -10.63 -33.71 28.31
CA GLU A 125 -11.96 -34.27 28.52
C GLU A 125 -12.14 -34.76 29.96
N TYR A 126 -13.32 -34.53 30.53
CA TYR A 126 -13.70 -34.95 31.87
C TYR A 126 -15.01 -35.71 31.85
N TRP A 127 -15.08 -36.74 32.68
CA TRP A 127 -16.26 -37.57 32.93
C TRP A 127 -16.59 -37.53 34.41
N PHE A 128 -17.85 -37.24 34.75
CA PHE A 128 -18.35 -37.08 36.12
C PHE A 128 -19.50 -38.03 36.39
N ARG A 129 -19.57 -38.58 37.60
CA ARG A 129 -20.75 -39.30 38.12
C ARG A 129 -20.85 -39.14 39.63
N VAL A 130 -22.06 -39.26 40.18
CA VAL A 130 -22.31 -39.05 41.61
C VAL A 130 -23.05 -40.27 42.17
N LYS A 131 -22.73 -40.67 43.40
CA LYS A 131 -23.53 -41.62 44.18
C LYS A 131 -23.95 -40.99 45.50
N THR A 132 -25.01 -41.54 46.07
CA THR A 132 -25.56 -41.12 47.36
C THR A 132 -25.02 -42.01 48.48
N VAL A 133 -24.63 -41.38 49.58
CA VAL A 133 -24.21 -42.03 50.82
C VAL A 133 -25.27 -41.72 51.88
N SER A 134 -25.97 -42.76 52.33
CA SER A 134 -27.01 -42.66 53.36
C SER A 134 -26.48 -43.23 54.67
N THR A 135 -26.47 -42.40 55.72
CA THR A 135 -25.98 -42.78 57.04
C THR A 135 -27.17 -42.99 57.97
N LEU A 136 -27.25 -44.19 58.54
CA LEU A 136 -28.29 -44.56 59.51
C LEU A 136 -28.13 -43.74 60.81
N PRO A 137 -29.23 -43.34 61.48
CA PRO A 137 -29.16 -42.66 62.76
C PRO A 137 -28.42 -43.48 63.85
N GLY A 138 -27.73 -42.79 64.78
CA GLY A 138 -27.00 -43.42 65.88
C GLY A 138 -25.60 -43.93 65.49
N ALA A 139 -25.10 -44.99 66.14
CA ALA A 139 -23.83 -45.65 65.77
C ALA A 139 -23.99 -46.61 64.56
N GLY A 140 -25.00 -46.37 63.72
CA GLY A 140 -25.41 -47.23 62.61
C GLY A 140 -24.48 -47.16 61.39
N GLY A 141 -24.64 -48.14 60.49
CA GLY A 141 -23.83 -48.28 59.28
C GLY A 141 -24.17 -47.30 58.15
N VAL A 142 -23.42 -47.42 57.04
CA VAL A 142 -23.58 -46.60 55.83
C VAL A 142 -24.10 -47.46 54.68
N LYS A 143 -25.05 -46.93 53.91
CA LYS A 143 -25.58 -47.52 52.67
C LYS A 143 -25.25 -46.61 51.49
N GLU A 144 -24.83 -47.19 50.37
CA GLU A 144 -24.52 -46.43 49.16
C GLU A 144 -25.44 -46.81 48.01
N SER A 145 -25.84 -45.83 47.20
CA SER A 145 -26.52 -46.10 45.94
C SER A 145 -25.55 -46.55 44.85
N GLY A 146 -26.11 -46.99 43.71
CA GLY A 146 -25.35 -47.08 42.47
C GLY A 146 -24.91 -45.69 41.98
N TRP A 147 -23.96 -45.64 41.06
CA TRP A 147 -23.57 -44.39 40.41
C TRP A 147 -24.69 -43.86 39.51
N SER A 148 -24.78 -42.53 39.42
CA SER A 148 -25.55 -41.84 38.40
C SER A 148 -25.09 -42.24 36.99
N LEU A 149 -25.90 -41.90 35.97
CA LEU A 149 -25.37 -41.76 34.62
C LEU A 149 -24.22 -40.75 34.62
N SER A 150 -23.26 -40.93 33.72
CA SER A 150 -22.13 -40.02 33.60
C SER A 150 -22.50 -38.78 32.77
N ALA A 151 -21.98 -37.62 33.17
CA ALA A 151 -21.93 -36.43 32.34
C ALA A 151 -20.48 -36.15 31.92
N SER A 152 -20.26 -35.62 30.72
CA SER A 152 -18.92 -35.29 30.23
C SER A 152 -18.85 -33.88 29.65
N THR A 153 -17.65 -33.32 29.65
CA THR A 153 -17.34 -32.02 29.08
C THR A 153 -15.84 -31.92 28.76
N VAL A 154 -15.46 -30.97 27.90
CA VAL A 154 -14.06 -30.62 27.64
C VAL A 154 -13.74 -29.29 28.33
N TYR A 155 -12.66 -29.26 29.11
CA TYR A 155 -12.09 -28.00 29.58
C TYR A 155 -10.88 -27.64 28.72
N ASP A 156 -10.95 -26.47 28.09
CA ASP A 156 -9.92 -25.98 27.20
C ASP A 156 -9.93 -24.45 27.18
N THR A 157 -8.78 -23.85 27.48
CA THR A 157 -8.52 -22.41 27.49
C THR A 157 -7.49 -22.01 26.43
N THR A 158 -6.92 -22.99 25.73
CA THR A 158 -5.81 -22.80 24.81
C THR A 158 -6.35 -22.62 23.40
N GLY A 159 -6.22 -21.39 22.88
CA GLY A 159 -6.55 -21.13 21.49
C GLY A 159 -5.57 -21.79 20.50
N PRO A 160 -5.91 -21.83 19.20
CA PRO A 160 -5.05 -22.45 18.19
C PRO A 160 -3.68 -21.78 18.04
N GLU A 161 -2.76 -22.45 17.34
CA GLU A 161 -1.49 -21.83 16.92
C GLU A 161 -1.72 -20.65 15.95
N ALA A 162 -0.68 -19.83 15.74
CA ALA A 162 -0.76 -18.70 14.83
C ALA A 162 -0.94 -19.17 13.36
N PRO A 163 -1.84 -18.56 12.58
CA PRO A 163 -1.91 -18.77 11.14
C PRO A 163 -0.61 -18.36 10.45
N VAL A 164 -0.25 -18.99 9.33
CA VAL A 164 0.85 -18.52 8.48
C VAL A 164 0.31 -17.48 7.51
N LEU A 165 0.68 -16.21 7.71
CA LEU A 165 0.20 -15.06 6.93
C LEU A 165 1.05 -14.83 5.67
N THR A 166 0.39 -14.56 4.54
CA THR A 166 1.02 -14.25 3.24
C THR A 166 0.36 -13.01 2.61
N LEU A 167 1.17 -12.04 2.21
CA LEU A 167 0.75 -10.92 1.35
C LEU A 167 0.79 -11.36 -0.12
N LEU A 168 -0.31 -11.15 -0.84
CA LEU A 168 -0.47 -11.59 -2.23
C LEU A 168 -0.30 -10.47 -3.27
N THR A 169 -0.13 -9.23 -2.80
CA THR A 169 0.08 -8.05 -3.64
C THR A 169 1.53 -7.56 -3.55
N PRO A 170 2.02 -6.79 -4.54
CA PRO A 170 3.36 -6.22 -4.52
C PRO A 170 3.62 -5.34 -3.28
N ASN A 171 4.87 -5.29 -2.84
CA ASN A 171 5.33 -4.45 -1.74
C ASN A 171 6.76 -3.96 -2.06
N PRO A 172 7.01 -2.65 -2.19
CA PRO A 172 6.08 -1.53 -2.00
C PRO A 172 5.03 -1.43 -3.11
N THR A 173 3.97 -0.64 -2.90
CA THR A 173 2.90 -0.42 -3.89
C THR A 173 2.17 0.91 -3.69
N ASN A 174 1.65 1.49 -4.77
CA ASN A 174 0.70 2.61 -4.75
C ASN A 174 -0.74 2.18 -5.05
N GLU A 175 -0.97 0.89 -5.26
CA GLU A 175 -2.28 0.36 -5.62
C GLU A 175 -3.11 0.03 -4.37
N SER A 176 -4.41 -0.15 -4.55
CA SER A 176 -5.34 -0.54 -3.51
C SER A 176 -6.52 -1.27 -4.16
N PRO A 177 -7.05 -2.37 -3.59
CA PRO A 177 -6.76 -2.91 -2.27
C PRO A 177 -5.61 -3.93 -2.24
N GLN A 178 -5.06 -4.13 -1.04
CA GLN A 178 -4.05 -5.16 -0.74
C GLN A 178 -4.72 -6.45 -0.34
N THR A 179 -4.17 -7.60 -0.76
CA THR A 179 -4.80 -8.90 -0.53
C THR A 179 -3.92 -9.79 0.34
N TRP A 180 -4.48 -10.26 1.44
CA TRP A 180 -3.84 -11.14 2.41
C TRP A 180 -4.47 -12.53 2.36
N SER A 181 -3.69 -13.56 2.62
CA SER A 181 -4.14 -14.93 2.82
C SER A 181 -3.42 -15.59 3.98
N TRP A 182 -4.02 -16.63 4.58
CA TRP A 182 -3.38 -17.35 5.67
C TRP A 182 -3.73 -18.84 5.72
N SER A 183 -2.87 -19.62 6.38
CA SER A 183 -3.09 -21.06 6.60
C SER A 183 -4.13 -21.33 7.69
N ALA A 184 -4.66 -22.56 7.69
CA ALA A 184 -5.55 -23.06 8.73
C ALA A 184 -4.77 -23.86 9.79
N PRO A 185 -4.52 -23.33 11.00
CA PRO A 185 -3.94 -24.13 12.08
C PRO A 185 -4.95 -25.15 12.61
N ASP A 186 -4.46 -26.27 13.14
CA ASP A 186 -5.30 -27.31 13.74
C ASP A 186 -6.15 -26.75 14.89
N GLY A 187 -7.41 -27.19 14.98
CA GLY A 187 -8.35 -26.72 16.00
C GLY A 187 -9.02 -25.37 15.71
N ALA A 188 -8.64 -24.67 14.63
CA ALA A 188 -9.29 -23.40 14.25
C ALA A 188 -10.75 -23.60 13.80
N ALA A 189 -11.66 -22.86 14.44
CA ALA A 189 -13.07 -22.75 14.05
C ALA A 189 -13.36 -21.47 13.26
N GLY A 190 -12.52 -20.44 13.38
CA GLY A 190 -12.60 -19.19 12.61
C GLY A 190 -11.45 -18.24 12.93
N TYR A 191 -11.50 -17.03 12.36
CA TYR A 191 -10.41 -16.06 12.46
C TYR A 191 -10.91 -14.67 12.83
N LYS A 192 -10.02 -13.89 13.45
CA LYS A 192 -10.16 -12.46 13.66
C LYS A 192 -9.03 -11.73 12.94
N ALA A 193 -9.35 -10.60 12.33
CA ALA A 193 -8.39 -9.75 11.64
C ALA A 193 -8.32 -8.35 12.27
N SER A 194 -7.16 -7.70 12.17
CA SER A 194 -6.91 -6.33 12.61
C SER A 194 -6.00 -5.63 11.60
N VAL A 195 -6.32 -4.38 11.29
CA VAL A 195 -5.56 -3.51 10.40
C VAL A 195 -5.03 -2.35 11.24
N ASP A 196 -3.75 -2.04 11.16
CA ASP A 196 -3.10 -0.92 11.86
C ASP A 196 -3.38 -0.90 13.38
N GLY A 197 -3.46 -2.08 13.99
CA GLY A 197 -3.72 -2.22 15.43
C GLY A 197 -5.15 -1.84 15.85
N ALA A 198 -6.07 -1.67 14.90
CA ALA A 198 -7.48 -1.43 15.20
C ALA A 198 -8.15 -2.63 15.89
N SER A 199 -9.36 -2.43 16.39
CA SER A 199 -10.17 -3.48 17.02
C SER A 199 -10.28 -4.72 16.13
N TRP A 200 -10.15 -5.88 16.75
CA TRP A 200 -10.30 -7.17 16.07
C TRP A 200 -11.72 -7.35 15.52
N ILE A 201 -11.81 -7.74 14.25
CA ILE A 201 -13.06 -8.05 13.55
C ILE A 201 -13.12 -9.57 13.35
N ASP A 202 -14.24 -10.20 13.73
CA ASP A 202 -14.49 -11.62 13.44
C ASP A 202 -14.78 -11.79 11.94
N VAL A 203 -13.82 -12.36 11.22
CA VAL A 203 -13.93 -12.65 9.79
C VAL A 203 -14.44 -14.06 9.55
N HIS A 204 -14.79 -14.79 10.62
CA HIS A 204 -15.32 -16.16 10.58
C HIS A 204 -14.36 -17.11 9.86
N ASN A 205 -14.87 -18.14 9.21
CA ASN A 205 -14.05 -19.16 8.54
C ASN A 205 -13.67 -18.71 7.11
N THR A 206 -12.81 -17.70 7.02
CA THR A 206 -12.21 -17.24 5.76
C THR A 206 -10.70 -17.46 5.78
N PHE A 207 -10.10 -17.51 4.58
CA PHE A 207 -8.66 -17.70 4.39
C PHE A 207 -8.00 -16.51 3.69
N GLY A 208 -8.70 -15.38 3.65
CA GLY A 208 -8.18 -14.16 3.04
C GLY A 208 -8.96 -12.92 3.44
N TYR A 209 -8.31 -11.77 3.28
CA TYR A 209 -8.82 -10.45 3.64
C TYR A 209 -8.26 -9.40 2.69
N GLN A 210 -9.08 -8.40 2.34
CA GLN A 210 -8.64 -7.25 1.57
C GLN A 210 -8.60 -6.01 2.44
N THR A 211 -7.49 -5.27 2.38
CA THR A 211 -7.30 -4.00 3.09
C THR A 211 -7.17 -2.87 2.08
N ALA A 212 -7.89 -1.77 2.30
CA ALA A 212 -7.72 -0.56 1.53
C ALA A 212 -6.85 0.41 2.33
N PHE A 213 -5.85 0.99 1.67
CA PHE A 213 -5.00 2.05 2.20
C PHE A 213 -5.03 3.24 1.25
N ASP A 214 -5.03 4.45 1.80
CA ASP A 214 -5.15 5.72 1.07
C ASP A 214 -4.08 6.75 1.47
N ALA A 215 -3.11 6.35 2.29
CA ALA A 215 -2.04 7.19 2.79
C ALA A 215 -0.68 6.51 2.58
N THR A 216 0.35 7.30 2.27
CA THR A 216 1.73 6.81 2.25
C THR A 216 2.18 6.45 3.66
N GLY A 217 2.83 5.30 3.79
CA GLY A 217 3.45 4.83 5.02
C GLY A 217 3.45 3.30 5.15
N THR A 218 4.06 2.85 6.23
CA THR A 218 4.03 1.43 6.61
C THR A 218 2.70 1.10 7.29
N HIS A 219 1.94 0.20 6.70
CA HIS A 219 0.72 -0.36 7.28
C HIS A 219 0.94 -1.78 7.78
N THR A 220 0.15 -2.18 8.77
CA THR A 220 0.23 -3.51 9.39
C THR A 220 -1.09 -4.25 9.30
N PHE A 221 -1.00 -5.57 9.09
CA PHE A 221 -2.13 -6.48 9.14
C PHE A 221 -1.83 -7.59 10.13
N ALA A 222 -2.80 -7.94 10.97
CA ALA A 222 -2.70 -9.02 11.92
C ALA A 222 -3.91 -9.96 11.79
N VAL A 223 -3.66 -11.25 11.95
CA VAL A 223 -4.70 -12.30 11.97
C VAL A 223 -4.42 -13.27 13.10
N LYS A 224 -5.48 -13.74 13.76
CA LYS A 224 -5.43 -14.83 14.75
C LYS A 224 -6.61 -15.76 14.59
N ALA A 225 -6.41 -17.04 14.87
CA ALA A 225 -7.48 -18.03 14.87
C ALA A 225 -8.19 -18.08 16.23
N TYR A 226 -9.41 -18.61 16.26
CA TYR A 226 -10.08 -19.03 17.49
C TYR A 226 -10.65 -20.43 17.33
N ASP A 227 -10.74 -21.18 18.42
CA ASP A 227 -11.31 -22.54 18.45
C ASP A 227 -12.85 -22.53 18.58
N TRP A 228 -13.44 -23.72 18.70
CA TRP A 228 -14.89 -23.87 18.85
C TRP A 228 -15.45 -23.36 20.20
N LEU A 229 -14.59 -23.16 21.21
CA LEU A 229 -14.91 -22.53 22.50
C LEU A 229 -14.64 -21.01 22.51
N ARG A 230 -14.22 -20.45 21.36
CA ARG A 230 -13.85 -19.03 21.18
C ARG A 230 -12.60 -18.60 21.94
N ASN A 231 -11.71 -19.53 22.27
CA ASN A 231 -10.38 -19.19 22.77
C ASN A 231 -9.55 -18.60 21.62
N ASP A 232 -9.06 -17.37 21.80
CA ASP A 232 -8.20 -16.72 20.81
C ASP A 232 -6.78 -17.32 20.88
N GLY A 233 -6.27 -17.72 19.72
CA GLY A 233 -4.92 -18.23 19.55
C GLY A 233 -3.85 -17.14 19.45
N ALA A 234 -2.63 -17.58 19.17
CA ALA A 234 -1.53 -16.68 18.84
C ALA A 234 -1.82 -15.93 17.52
N GLN A 235 -1.30 -14.70 17.39
CA GLN A 235 -1.47 -13.89 16.18
C GLN A 235 -0.25 -13.98 15.25
N ALA A 236 -0.50 -13.83 13.95
CA ALA A 236 0.50 -13.54 12.95
C ALA A 236 0.34 -12.10 12.45
N THR A 237 1.45 -11.47 12.10
CA THR A 237 1.50 -10.07 11.64
C THR A 237 2.30 -9.94 10.36
N GLY A 238 1.87 -9.08 9.46
CA GLY A 238 2.59 -8.67 8.25
C GLY A 238 2.54 -7.16 8.10
N SER A 239 3.45 -6.62 7.29
CA SER A 239 3.49 -5.20 6.95
C SER A 239 3.54 -4.99 5.45
N ILE A 240 3.09 -3.82 5.02
CA ILE A 240 3.19 -3.36 3.64
C ILE A 240 3.56 -1.88 3.62
N GLU A 241 4.45 -1.50 2.70
CA GLU A 241 4.76 -0.10 2.41
C GLU A 241 3.83 0.38 1.30
N ILE A 242 2.94 1.31 1.66
CA ILE A 242 2.08 2.02 0.72
C ILE A 242 2.74 3.33 0.40
N ASP A 243 2.80 3.68 -0.88
CA ASP A 243 3.19 5.01 -1.29
C ASP A 243 2.30 5.52 -2.40
N VAL A 244 1.46 6.50 -2.07
CA VAL A 244 0.55 7.19 -2.99
C VAL A 244 0.95 8.66 -3.16
N THR A 245 2.13 9.05 -2.67
CA THR A 245 2.60 10.43 -2.69
C THR A 245 3.42 10.65 -3.95
N PRO A 246 2.96 11.47 -4.91
CA PRO A 246 3.76 11.78 -6.09
C PRO A 246 5.00 12.62 -5.74
N PRO A 247 6.02 12.61 -6.61
CA PRO A 247 7.18 13.49 -6.46
C PRO A 247 6.79 14.96 -6.61
N ASP A 248 7.69 15.87 -6.21
CA ASP A 248 7.50 17.31 -6.40
C ASP A 248 7.36 17.67 -7.89
N ILE A 249 6.54 18.68 -8.16
CA ILE A 249 6.30 19.20 -9.51
C ILE A 249 7.64 19.69 -10.12
N PRO A 250 7.96 19.33 -11.38
CA PRO A 250 9.11 19.88 -12.09
C PRO A 250 9.12 21.41 -12.12
N ILE A 251 10.29 22.02 -11.90
CA ILE A 251 10.46 23.48 -11.86
C ILE A 251 11.54 23.93 -12.85
N ARG A 252 11.60 25.26 -13.06
CA ARG A 252 12.66 25.92 -13.84
C ARG A 252 12.78 25.37 -15.26
N LEU A 253 11.64 25.06 -15.88
CA LEU A 253 11.58 24.75 -17.31
C LEU A 253 12.18 25.90 -18.11
N VAL A 254 13.11 25.56 -19.00
CA VAL A 254 13.84 26.51 -19.83
C VAL A 254 14.12 25.94 -21.21
N LEU A 255 14.11 26.81 -22.21
CA LEU A 255 14.60 26.51 -23.54
C LEU A 255 16.13 26.57 -23.54
N VAL A 256 16.78 25.47 -23.89
CA VAL A 256 18.25 25.34 -23.92
C VAL A 256 18.82 25.65 -25.29
N SER A 257 18.06 25.37 -26.36
CA SER A 257 18.47 25.73 -27.73
C SER A 257 18.78 27.23 -27.86
N GLU A 258 19.70 27.55 -28.78
CA GLU A 258 20.08 28.93 -29.06
C GLU A 258 18.83 29.76 -29.37
N SER A 259 18.66 30.84 -28.61
CA SER A 259 17.45 31.66 -28.66
C SER A 259 17.74 33.11 -28.33
N VAL A 260 16.81 33.97 -28.75
CA VAL A 260 16.80 35.41 -28.46
C VAL A 260 15.51 35.72 -27.71
N ILE A 261 15.57 36.53 -26.65
CA ILE A 261 14.39 36.94 -25.91
C ILE A 261 13.77 38.16 -26.60
N ILE A 262 12.56 38.01 -27.14
CA ILE A 262 11.77 39.09 -27.75
C ILE A 262 10.48 39.22 -26.95
N ASP A 263 10.20 40.43 -26.46
CA ASP A 263 9.04 40.73 -25.60
C ASP A 263 8.89 39.80 -24.38
N GLY A 264 10.02 39.30 -23.85
CA GLY A 264 10.04 38.40 -22.70
C GLY A 264 9.86 36.91 -23.04
N VAL A 265 9.69 36.56 -24.31
CA VAL A 265 9.52 35.18 -24.78
C VAL A 265 10.76 34.73 -25.57
N PRO A 266 11.32 33.54 -25.30
CA PRO A 266 12.42 32.99 -26.09
C PRO A 266 11.95 32.62 -27.50
N HIS A 267 12.67 33.09 -28.51
CA HIS A 267 12.50 32.76 -29.92
C HIS A 267 13.71 31.98 -30.41
N THR A 268 13.50 30.93 -31.19
CA THR A 268 14.59 30.12 -31.79
C THR A 268 14.31 29.78 -33.25
N ALA A 269 15.36 29.67 -34.07
CA ALA A 269 15.27 29.16 -35.44
C ALA A 269 15.48 27.63 -35.50
N ASP A 270 15.78 27.00 -34.37
CA ASP A 270 15.89 25.55 -34.24
C ASP A 270 14.49 24.92 -34.20
N THR A 271 14.10 24.20 -35.24
CA THR A 271 12.81 23.50 -35.30
C THR A 271 12.74 22.27 -34.41
N THR A 272 13.87 21.83 -33.84
CA THR A 272 13.98 20.65 -32.96
C THR A 272 14.55 21.07 -31.61
N PRO A 273 13.89 22.00 -30.89
CA PRO A 273 14.50 22.63 -29.74
C PRO A 273 14.80 21.62 -28.62
N THR A 274 15.72 21.98 -27.74
CA THR A 274 15.96 21.27 -26.49
C THR A 274 15.41 22.07 -25.33
N ILE A 275 14.67 21.40 -24.44
CA ILE A 275 14.17 21.96 -23.18
C ILE A 275 14.79 21.21 -22.01
N LYS A 276 14.92 21.90 -20.88
CA LYS A 276 15.43 21.32 -19.63
C LYS A 276 14.60 21.80 -18.44
N TRP A 277 14.52 20.98 -17.40
CA TRP A 277 13.89 21.31 -16.13
C TRP A 277 14.71 20.76 -14.96
N ASP A 278 14.33 21.17 -13.75
CA ASP A 278 14.80 20.56 -12.50
C ASP A 278 13.65 19.70 -11.92
N SER A 279 14.00 18.53 -11.37
CA SER A 279 13.06 17.60 -10.73
C SER A 279 13.58 17.13 -9.37
N SER A 280 12.69 16.64 -8.51
CA SER A 280 13.08 16.02 -7.25
C SER A 280 13.87 14.72 -7.48
N GLU A 281 14.59 14.27 -6.45
CA GLU A 281 15.34 13.02 -6.49
C GLU A 281 14.43 11.78 -6.55
N ASP A 282 13.18 11.91 -6.10
CA ASP A 282 12.18 10.85 -6.15
C ASP A 282 11.57 10.66 -7.57
N ALA A 283 11.82 11.61 -8.48
CA ALA A 283 11.35 11.51 -9.87
C ALA A 283 12.27 10.61 -10.70
N VAL A 284 11.70 9.54 -11.26
CA VAL A 284 12.42 8.59 -12.11
C VAL A 284 11.97 8.63 -13.58
N ASN A 285 10.83 9.26 -13.84
CA ASN A 285 10.26 9.39 -15.17
C ASN A 285 9.48 10.70 -15.30
N HIS A 286 9.37 11.21 -16.53
CA HIS A 286 8.68 12.44 -16.86
C HIS A 286 7.76 12.24 -18.05
N ARG A 287 6.70 13.02 -18.08
CA ARG A 287 5.85 13.17 -19.25
C ARG A 287 5.88 14.62 -19.70
N VAL A 288 6.28 14.82 -20.94
CA VAL A 288 6.33 16.13 -21.61
C VAL A 288 5.07 16.27 -22.45
N GLU A 289 4.33 17.35 -22.23
CA GLU A 289 3.19 17.73 -23.06
C GLU A 289 3.52 19.01 -23.81
N ILE A 290 3.37 18.99 -25.14
CA ILE A 290 3.56 20.12 -26.05
C ILE A 290 2.21 20.43 -26.70
N ASP A 291 1.75 21.68 -26.64
CA ASP A 291 0.54 22.19 -27.30
C ASP A 291 -0.75 21.37 -27.05
N GLY A 292 -0.86 20.73 -25.89
CA GLY A 292 -1.99 19.86 -25.56
C GLY A 292 -2.02 18.51 -26.31
N GLN A 293 -0.92 18.14 -26.97
CA GLN A 293 -0.78 16.86 -27.68
C GLN A 293 -0.47 15.70 -26.71
N ALA A 294 -0.41 14.48 -27.28
CA ALA A 294 -0.07 13.28 -26.51
C ALA A 294 1.31 13.39 -25.86
N TRP A 295 1.46 12.73 -24.72
CA TRP A 295 2.66 12.83 -23.92
C TRP A 295 3.84 12.07 -24.50
N ILE A 296 5.02 12.65 -24.29
CA ILE A 296 6.30 11.99 -24.53
C ILE A 296 6.92 11.62 -23.19
N TYR A 297 7.35 10.37 -23.05
CA TYR A 297 7.98 9.88 -21.83
C TYR A 297 9.49 9.93 -21.92
N THR A 298 10.15 10.39 -20.86
CA THR A 298 11.62 10.41 -20.74
C THR A 298 12.03 10.26 -19.29
N ALA A 299 13.13 9.55 -19.04
CA ALA A 299 13.72 9.43 -17.71
C ALA A 299 14.69 10.59 -17.39
N ASP A 300 15.08 11.36 -18.41
CA ASP A 300 16.03 12.46 -18.27
C ASP A 300 15.30 13.78 -17.99
N ASN A 301 15.95 14.67 -17.24
CA ASN A 301 15.46 16.03 -16.96
C ASN A 301 15.65 17.01 -18.14
N VAL A 302 15.83 16.48 -19.35
CA VAL A 302 16.08 17.20 -20.59
C VAL A 302 15.40 16.45 -21.72
N TYR A 303 14.86 17.19 -22.68
CA TYR A 303 14.25 16.59 -23.86
C TYR A 303 14.57 17.42 -25.10
N GLU A 304 15.08 16.76 -26.13
CA GLU A 304 15.30 17.30 -27.47
C GLU A 304 14.14 16.83 -28.36
N PHE A 305 13.39 17.77 -28.94
CA PHE A 305 12.30 17.44 -29.85
C PHE A 305 12.87 16.82 -31.13
N THR A 306 12.50 15.58 -31.43
CA THR A 306 13.01 14.87 -32.62
C THR A 306 12.20 15.16 -33.88
N GLU A 307 10.94 15.54 -33.72
CA GLU A 307 10.09 15.99 -34.81
C GLU A 307 10.13 17.52 -34.89
N GLY A 308 10.29 18.03 -36.11
CA GLY A 308 10.36 19.46 -36.34
C GLY A 308 9.04 20.15 -35.98
N LEU A 309 9.10 21.07 -35.03
CA LEU A 309 8.00 21.94 -34.66
C LEU A 309 7.76 22.98 -35.75
N GLU A 310 6.48 23.30 -35.98
CA GLU A 310 6.09 24.28 -36.98
C GLU A 310 6.48 25.70 -36.54
N LYS A 311 6.51 26.65 -37.47
CA LYS A 311 6.68 28.06 -37.10
C LYS A 311 5.48 28.50 -36.25
N GLY A 312 5.75 29.09 -35.08
CA GLY A 312 4.72 29.66 -34.23
C GLY A 312 5.06 29.60 -32.75
N GLU A 313 4.09 29.99 -31.95
CA GLU A 313 4.16 29.85 -30.49
C GLU A 313 3.88 28.40 -30.09
N HIS A 314 4.68 27.91 -29.16
CA HIS A 314 4.62 26.58 -28.59
C HIS A 314 4.59 26.65 -27.07
N THR A 315 3.77 25.81 -26.44
CA THR A 315 3.63 25.73 -24.99
C THR A 315 3.94 24.34 -24.50
N VAL A 316 4.94 24.23 -23.61
CA VAL A 316 5.35 22.96 -22.99
C VAL A 316 5.10 22.96 -21.50
N ARG A 317 4.66 21.83 -20.96
CA ARG A 317 4.63 21.54 -19.52
C ARG A 317 5.08 20.11 -19.25
N VAL A 318 5.63 19.89 -18.05
CA VAL A 318 6.20 18.59 -17.66
C VAL A 318 5.63 18.15 -16.32
N ALA A 319 5.31 16.87 -16.17
CA ALA A 319 5.02 16.24 -14.89
C ALA A 319 6.01 15.11 -14.63
N ALA A 320 6.27 14.78 -13.37
CA ALA A 320 7.18 13.73 -12.94
C ALA A 320 6.42 12.56 -12.31
N ALA A 321 7.02 11.38 -12.34
CA ALA A 321 6.56 10.20 -11.60
C ALA A 321 7.71 9.53 -10.86
N ASP A 322 7.36 8.90 -9.75
CA ASP A 322 8.24 8.00 -8.99
C ASP A 322 8.27 6.58 -9.58
N ASP A 323 9.02 5.68 -8.94
CA ASP A 323 9.17 4.28 -9.34
C ASP A 323 7.87 3.47 -9.27
N LEU A 324 6.88 3.93 -8.50
CA LEU A 324 5.57 3.29 -8.36
C LEU A 324 4.55 3.86 -9.34
N GLY A 325 4.88 4.93 -10.06
CA GLY A 325 4.03 5.58 -11.04
C GLY A 325 3.06 6.60 -10.46
N ASN A 326 3.32 7.13 -9.26
CA ASN A 326 2.57 8.28 -8.74
C ASN A 326 2.99 9.54 -9.50
N TRP A 327 2.05 10.19 -10.19
CA TRP A 327 2.33 11.37 -11.02
C TRP A 327 2.08 12.68 -10.29
N SER A 328 3.03 13.61 -10.41
CA SER A 328 2.86 15.01 -10.00
C SER A 328 1.83 15.72 -10.88
N ASP A 329 1.37 16.87 -10.40
CA ASP A 329 0.76 17.88 -11.27
C ASP A 329 1.77 18.37 -12.32
N TYR A 330 1.26 19.01 -13.38
CA TYR A 330 2.11 19.65 -14.38
C TYR A 330 2.79 20.91 -13.82
N SER A 331 4.02 21.14 -14.30
CA SER A 331 4.75 22.38 -14.10
C SER A 331 3.98 23.60 -14.61
N SER A 332 4.44 24.79 -14.20
CA SER A 332 4.10 26.00 -14.93
C SER A 332 4.56 25.86 -16.40
N PRO A 333 3.78 26.34 -17.37
CA PRO A 333 4.11 26.18 -18.78
C PRO A 333 5.33 27.05 -19.16
N LEU A 334 6.18 26.49 -20.02
CA LEU A 334 7.19 27.21 -20.78
C LEU A 334 6.60 27.57 -22.14
N VAL A 335 6.61 28.85 -22.49
CA VAL A 335 6.22 29.34 -23.81
C VAL A 335 7.47 29.75 -24.57
N PHE A 336 7.57 29.33 -25.83
CA PHE A 336 8.62 29.75 -26.76
C PHE A 336 8.07 29.85 -28.18
N VAL A 337 8.81 30.52 -29.06
CA VAL A 337 8.41 30.70 -30.46
C VAL A 337 9.46 30.11 -31.39
N ILE A 338 9.00 29.30 -32.34
CA ILE A 338 9.80 28.86 -33.47
C ILE A 338 9.67 29.91 -34.57
N ASP A 339 10.77 30.60 -34.86
CA ASP A 339 10.83 31.58 -35.94
C ASP A 339 11.96 31.26 -36.92
N VAL A 340 11.55 30.70 -38.05
CA VAL A 340 12.40 30.38 -39.20
C VAL A 340 12.19 31.36 -40.35
N THR A 341 11.64 32.54 -40.08
CA THR A 341 11.23 33.51 -41.11
C THR A 341 12.34 34.49 -41.38
N PRO A 342 12.97 34.47 -42.56
CA PRO A 342 13.93 35.49 -42.90
C PRO A 342 13.25 36.86 -43.09
N PRO A 343 14.00 37.95 -42.91
CA PRO A 343 13.53 39.27 -43.32
C PRO A 343 13.34 39.32 -44.84
N LEU A 344 12.71 40.39 -45.34
CA LEU A 344 12.67 40.61 -46.79
C LEU A 344 14.07 40.94 -47.35
N PRO A 345 14.30 40.76 -48.67
CA PRO A 345 15.54 41.21 -49.30
C PRO A 345 15.75 42.71 -49.10
N PRO A 346 16.99 43.17 -48.84
CA PRO A 346 17.32 44.58 -48.82
C PRO A 346 17.01 45.28 -50.15
N GLY A 347 16.93 46.61 -50.11
CA GLY A 347 16.84 47.41 -51.32
C GLY A 347 18.03 47.17 -52.27
N ARG A 348 17.84 47.49 -53.55
CA ARG A 348 18.90 47.40 -54.56
C ARG A 348 20.10 48.28 -54.14
N PRO A 349 21.32 47.74 -54.03
CA PRO A 349 22.51 48.54 -53.75
C PRO A 349 22.76 49.58 -54.83
N SER A 350 23.21 50.76 -54.42
CA SER A 350 23.51 51.88 -55.31
C SER A 350 24.86 52.50 -54.96
N ALA A 351 25.59 52.91 -55.99
CA ALA A 351 26.83 53.67 -55.90
C ALA A 351 26.91 54.64 -57.10
N THR A 352 27.71 55.69 -56.99
CA THR A 352 27.93 56.64 -58.09
C THR A 352 28.53 55.93 -59.30
N SER A 353 27.86 56.01 -60.46
CA SER A 353 28.27 55.36 -61.70
C SER A 353 27.90 56.20 -62.93
N PRO A 354 28.73 56.25 -63.99
CA PRO A 354 30.11 55.76 -64.04
C PRO A 354 31.03 56.58 -63.11
N THR A 355 32.17 56.01 -62.71
CA THR A 355 33.13 56.66 -61.80
C THR A 355 34.56 56.21 -62.07
N ASN A 356 35.54 57.06 -61.76
CA ASN A 356 36.96 56.68 -61.75
C ASN A 356 37.46 56.30 -60.34
N ASN A 357 36.59 56.36 -59.32
CA ASN A 357 36.91 55.93 -57.97
C ASN A 357 36.87 54.39 -57.89
N ARG A 358 38.02 53.77 -57.66
CA ARG A 358 38.17 52.31 -57.54
C ARG A 358 37.66 51.75 -56.20
N ASN A 359 37.24 52.61 -55.28
CA ASN A 359 36.67 52.26 -53.98
C ASN A 359 35.27 52.88 -53.83
N PRO A 360 34.29 52.52 -54.68
CA PRO A 360 32.94 53.03 -54.53
C PRO A 360 32.34 52.60 -53.19
N VAL A 361 31.59 53.53 -52.60
CA VAL A 361 30.77 53.28 -51.42
C VAL A 361 29.36 52.95 -51.90
N TRP A 362 28.87 51.79 -51.51
CA TRP A 362 27.52 51.32 -51.77
C TRP A 362 26.61 51.65 -50.59
N THR A 363 25.37 52.01 -50.90
CA THR A 363 24.28 52.09 -49.92
C THR A 363 23.07 51.33 -50.43
N TRP A 364 22.23 50.83 -49.53
CA TRP A 364 20.94 50.20 -49.85
C TRP A 364 19.88 50.57 -48.82
N GLU A 365 18.61 50.35 -49.17
CA GLU A 365 17.53 50.44 -48.19
C GLU A 365 17.60 49.23 -47.25
N PRO A 366 17.64 49.41 -45.93
CA PRO A 366 17.62 48.31 -44.97
C PRO A 366 16.35 47.47 -45.10
N ALA A 367 16.46 46.17 -44.81
CA ALA A 367 15.29 45.31 -44.70
C ALA A 367 14.68 45.45 -43.30
N GLU A 368 13.36 45.51 -43.21
CA GLU A 368 12.66 45.53 -41.92
C GLU A 368 12.98 44.23 -41.15
N GLY A 369 13.28 44.34 -39.86
CA GLY A 369 13.67 43.21 -39.00
C GLY A 369 15.11 42.70 -39.19
N SER A 370 15.91 43.30 -40.09
CA SER A 370 17.31 42.87 -40.25
C SER A 370 18.20 43.34 -39.09
N ALA A 371 19.01 42.45 -38.55
CA ALA A 371 20.07 42.72 -37.59
C ALA A 371 21.43 42.96 -38.26
N ARG A 372 21.71 42.26 -39.37
CA ARG A 372 22.95 42.40 -40.15
C ARG A 372 22.75 42.01 -41.61
N TYR A 373 23.77 42.23 -42.43
CA TYR A 373 23.75 41.98 -43.86
C TYR A 373 24.96 41.16 -44.29
N ARG A 374 24.80 40.28 -45.28
CA ARG A 374 25.92 39.59 -45.95
C ARG A 374 26.09 40.15 -47.35
N VAL A 375 27.31 40.53 -47.69
CA VAL A 375 27.61 41.29 -48.92
C VAL A 375 28.27 40.39 -49.95
N PHE A 376 27.78 40.45 -51.19
CA PHE A 376 28.33 39.74 -52.34
C PHE A 376 28.75 40.74 -53.43
N GLU A 377 30.05 40.77 -53.74
CA GLU A 377 30.61 41.63 -54.80
C GLU A 377 31.09 40.77 -55.96
N ASN A 378 30.51 40.97 -57.15
CA ASN A 378 30.74 40.13 -58.34
C ASN A 378 30.53 38.63 -58.05
N GLY A 379 29.56 38.31 -57.19
CA GLY A 379 29.25 36.94 -56.76
C GLY A 379 30.14 36.38 -55.64
N VAL A 380 31.15 37.11 -55.19
CA VAL A 380 32.06 36.69 -54.11
C VAL A 380 31.56 37.21 -52.77
N ASP A 381 31.44 36.33 -51.76
CA ASP A 381 31.12 36.70 -50.38
C ASP A 381 32.22 37.57 -49.76
N LYS A 382 31.82 38.71 -49.22
CA LYS A 382 32.69 39.70 -48.56
C LYS A 382 32.52 39.72 -47.04
N GLY A 383 31.67 38.85 -46.50
CA GLY A 383 31.35 38.78 -45.09
C GLY A 383 30.18 39.67 -44.69
N PHE A 384 30.09 39.91 -43.37
CA PHE A 384 28.94 40.59 -42.77
C PHE A 384 29.22 42.06 -42.46
N VAL A 385 28.19 42.89 -42.60
CA VAL A 385 28.16 44.28 -42.15
C VAL A 385 26.86 44.54 -41.37
N THR A 386 26.88 45.48 -40.43
CA THR A 386 25.68 45.85 -39.65
C THR A 386 25.00 47.11 -40.21
N ALA A 387 25.77 48.03 -40.77
CA ALA A 387 25.23 49.20 -41.45
C ALA A 387 24.83 48.87 -42.90
N PRO A 388 23.81 49.54 -43.48
CA PRO A 388 23.38 49.34 -44.85
C PRO A 388 24.32 50.02 -45.87
N THR A 389 25.63 49.81 -45.69
CA THR A 389 26.69 50.36 -46.54
C THR A 389 27.88 49.41 -46.64
N PHE A 390 28.56 49.44 -47.78
CA PHE A 390 29.78 48.66 -48.02
C PHE A 390 30.72 49.44 -48.93
N THR A 391 32.02 49.45 -48.61
CA THR A 391 33.04 50.10 -49.45
C THR A 391 33.84 49.03 -50.19
N SER A 392 33.77 49.04 -51.51
CA SER A 392 34.54 48.14 -52.36
C SER A 392 36.04 48.40 -52.24
N ALA A 393 36.84 47.35 -52.38
CA ALA A 393 38.29 47.43 -52.32
C ALA A 393 38.90 47.28 -53.73
N ASN A 394 39.34 48.40 -54.32
CA ASN A 394 40.22 48.44 -55.49
C ASN A 394 39.66 47.72 -56.74
N LEU A 395 38.44 48.08 -57.15
CA LEU A 395 37.83 47.53 -58.35
C LEU A 395 38.64 47.89 -59.63
N PRO A 396 38.86 46.94 -60.55
CA PRO A 396 39.48 47.21 -61.85
C PRO A 396 38.53 48.00 -62.77
N GLU A 397 39.02 48.41 -63.94
CA GLU A 397 38.19 49.00 -64.98
C GLU A 397 37.17 47.98 -65.51
N GLY A 398 35.94 48.44 -65.74
CA GLY A 398 34.83 47.60 -66.21
C GLY A 398 33.58 47.68 -65.35
N SER A 399 32.63 46.78 -65.62
CA SER A 399 31.36 46.69 -64.91
C SER A 399 31.46 45.75 -63.71
N HIS A 400 31.02 46.22 -62.55
CA HIS A 400 30.94 45.47 -61.31
C HIS A 400 29.55 45.52 -60.73
N TYR A 401 29.18 44.52 -59.94
CA TYR A 401 27.89 44.49 -59.27
C TYR A 401 27.98 44.07 -57.80
N LEU A 402 27.01 44.55 -57.01
CA LEU A 402 26.82 44.22 -55.61
C LEU A 402 25.42 43.66 -55.39
N GLN A 403 25.33 42.59 -54.59
CA GLN A 403 24.10 42.04 -54.04
C GLN A 403 24.26 41.88 -52.54
N VAL A 404 23.16 41.95 -51.80
CA VAL A 404 23.15 41.92 -50.34
C VAL A 404 21.98 41.07 -49.86
N THR A 405 22.20 40.21 -48.87
CA THR A 405 21.14 39.54 -48.09
C THR A 405 21.02 40.21 -46.73
N ALA A 406 19.87 40.10 -46.10
CA ALA A 406 19.64 40.51 -44.71
C ALA A 406 19.50 39.28 -43.82
N LEU A 407 19.98 39.36 -42.59
CA LEU A 407 19.78 38.37 -41.54
C LEU A 407 19.07 39.04 -40.37
N ASP A 408 18.08 38.39 -39.78
CA ASP A 408 17.46 38.84 -38.53
C ASP A 408 18.33 38.53 -37.30
N GLU A 409 17.79 38.77 -36.09
CA GLU A 409 18.50 38.48 -34.83
C GLU A 409 18.69 36.98 -34.56
N LEU A 410 17.87 36.13 -35.18
CA LEU A 410 17.96 34.66 -35.08
C LEU A 410 18.89 34.05 -36.14
N GLY A 411 19.34 34.85 -37.10
CA GLY A 411 20.22 34.43 -38.18
C GLY A 411 19.50 33.90 -39.42
N ASN A 412 18.17 34.03 -39.52
CA ASN A 412 17.43 33.68 -40.71
C ASN A 412 17.83 34.62 -41.86
N GLU A 413 18.35 34.06 -42.96
CA GLU A 413 18.92 34.83 -44.09
C GLU A 413 17.93 34.98 -45.25
N SER A 414 17.75 36.21 -45.71
CA SER A 414 16.83 36.54 -46.81
C SER A 414 17.41 36.20 -48.19
N GLU A 415 16.54 36.22 -49.21
CA GLU A 415 16.97 36.17 -50.60
C GLU A 415 17.88 37.37 -50.94
N ARG A 416 18.77 37.17 -51.92
CA ARG A 416 19.66 38.25 -52.40
C ARG A 416 18.84 39.40 -53.00
N SER A 417 19.24 40.63 -52.68
CA SER A 417 18.73 41.81 -53.36
C SER A 417 19.02 41.79 -54.87
N ALA A 418 18.28 42.62 -55.60
CA ALA A 418 18.57 42.89 -57.00
C ALA A 418 19.98 43.50 -57.17
N SER A 419 20.68 43.15 -58.25
CA SER A 419 22.06 43.61 -58.48
C SER A 419 22.15 45.12 -58.70
N GLY A 420 22.86 45.81 -57.81
CA GLY A 420 23.39 47.16 -58.02
C GLY A 420 24.61 47.10 -58.93
N THR A 421 24.76 48.02 -59.88
CA THR A 421 25.88 48.01 -60.84
C THR A 421 26.65 49.32 -60.82
N VAL A 422 27.98 49.24 -60.89
CA VAL A 422 28.89 50.38 -61.04
C VAL A 422 29.83 50.13 -62.22
N VAL A 423 30.05 51.13 -63.05
CA VAL A 423 31.05 51.10 -64.11
C VAL A 423 32.25 51.92 -63.66
N ILE A 424 33.39 51.25 -63.51
CA ILE A 424 34.68 51.89 -63.27
C ILE A 424 35.28 52.25 -64.62
N ASP A 425 35.42 53.54 -64.87
CA ASP A 425 36.02 54.10 -66.08
C ASP A 425 37.31 54.83 -65.70
N LEU A 426 38.45 54.25 -66.06
CA LEU A 426 39.78 54.82 -65.84
C LEU A 426 40.37 55.36 -67.15
N THR A 427 39.64 55.22 -68.25
CA THR A 427 40.06 55.61 -69.58
C THR A 427 39.81 57.10 -69.78
N ALA A 428 40.89 57.89 -69.84
CA ALA A 428 40.79 59.29 -70.21
C ALA A 428 40.22 59.43 -71.63
N PRO A 429 39.35 60.42 -71.91
CA PRO A 429 38.89 60.68 -73.26
C PRO A 429 40.08 60.99 -74.17
N ASN A 430 39.96 60.61 -75.44
CA ASN A 430 40.94 61.00 -76.44
C ASN A 430 41.09 62.53 -76.45
N PRO A 431 42.31 63.06 -76.56
CA PRO A 431 42.50 64.49 -76.65
C PRO A 431 41.70 65.05 -77.84
N PRO A 432 41.05 66.21 -77.69
CA PRO A 432 40.34 66.84 -78.78
C PRO A 432 41.27 67.01 -79.99
N ARG A 433 40.80 66.63 -81.17
CA ARG A 433 41.58 66.77 -82.41
C ARG A 433 41.23 68.12 -83.03
N MET A 434 42.09 69.11 -82.78
CA MET A 434 42.02 70.37 -83.52
C MET A 434 42.04 70.10 -85.02
N GLN A 435 41.06 70.63 -85.73
CA GLN A 435 41.11 70.69 -87.18
C GLN A 435 42.26 71.61 -87.61
N SER A 436 43.06 71.17 -88.58
CA SER A 436 44.19 71.96 -89.08
C SER A 436 43.68 73.26 -89.73
N LEU A 437 44.15 74.41 -89.24
CA LEU A 437 44.01 75.66 -89.97
C LEU A 437 44.99 75.70 -91.15
N PRO A 438 44.64 76.35 -92.27
CA PRO A 438 45.60 76.67 -93.33
C PRO A 438 46.82 77.41 -92.77
N ALA A 439 48.01 77.15 -93.34
CA ALA A 439 49.29 77.72 -92.90
C ALA A 439 49.29 79.26 -92.78
N PHE A 440 48.38 79.93 -93.49
CA PHE A 440 48.09 81.36 -93.36
C PHE A 440 46.57 81.55 -93.32
N THR A 441 46.02 81.99 -92.20
CA THR A 441 44.59 82.26 -92.05
C THR A 441 44.40 83.75 -91.71
N SER A 442 43.69 84.49 -92.58
CA SER A 442 43.41 85.92 -92.35
C SER A 442 42.09 86.11 -91.59
N PRO A 443 42.02 86.94 -90.54
CA PRO A 443 40.78 87.19 -89.78
C PRO A 443 39.65 87.82 -90.60
N THR A 444 39.94 88.35 -91.79
CA THR A 444 38.97 89.10 -92.63
C THR A 444 37.89 88.25 -93.28
N ALA A 445 38.04 86.93 -93.37
CA ALA A 445 37.02 86.06 -93.95
C ALA A 445 35.82 85.78 -93.00
N ASN A 446 35.98 86.00 -91.68
CA ASN A 446 34.98 85.72 -90.64
C ASN A 446 34.91 86.82 -89.57
N GLY A 447 34.80 88.10 -89.98
CA GLY A 447 34.50 89.21 -89.06
C GLY A 447 35.54 89.48 -87.96
N GLY A 448 36.82 89.13 -88.18
CA GLY A 448 37.92 89.47 -87.26
C GLY A 448 38.21 88.45 -86.16
N ARG A 449 37.60 87.26 -86.16
CA ARG A 449 37.87 86.20 -85.18
C ARG A 449 38.47 84.94 -85.83
N LEU A 450 39.48 84.37 -85.18
CA LEU A 450 39.93 83.00 -85.47
C LEU A 450 38.97 82.02 -84.76
N VAL A 451 38.43 81.06 -85.50
CA VAL A 451 37.56 80.00 -84.95
C VAL A 451 38.36 78.70 -84.94
N PHE A 452 38.54 78.14 -83.76
CA PHE A 452 39.14 76.81 -83.60
C PHE A 452 38.01 75.79 -83.50
N GLN A 453 38.03 74.77 -84.34
CA GLN A 453 37.13 73.61 -84.27
C GLN A 453 37.94 72.42 -83.72
N TRP A 454 37.38 71.70 -82.75
CA TRP A 454 38.06 70.65 -81.99
C TRP A 454 37.31 69.32 -82.01
#